data_AF-B1FFL1-F1
#
_entry.id   AF-B1FFL1-F1
#
_cell.length_a   1.000
_cell.length_b   1.000
_cell.length_c   1.000
_cell.angle_alpha   90.00
_cell.angle_beta   90.00
_cell.angle_gamma   90.00
#
_symmetry.space_group_name_H-M   'P 1'
#
loop_
_entity.id
_entity.type
_entity.pdbx_description
1 polymer ?
#
loop_
_entity_poly.entity_id
_entity_poly.type
_entity_poly.pdbx_seq_one_letter_code
_entity_poly.pdbx_strand_id
1 'polypeptide(L)'
;MRIIFGILFLILMVPALADTGKAKFRASGNRIEILNNDGRMCVLDQQPSTAVESFDGSAVIISERGYVEKDDLDRCVPNVMVHVSTIPRNVGVLADINLGAKLYVAVDFVTVRPMRYLATVARLDSVKNLVTINGAYLDGQSLSKLQRYAFGSSGEAGSAVISPDGRYVAPAGQIDCSEDASPGVWDIEGNIKVITGEQSCNKLFSLTGNGED
;
A
#
# COMPACT_ATOMS: atom_id res chain seq x y z
N MET A 1 45.75 46.10 25.83
CA MET A 1 45.54 44.65 26.00
C MET A 1 44.04 44.37 25.94
N ARG A 2 43.54 43.91 24.79
CA ARG A 2 42.17 43.39 24.60
C ARG A 2 42.26 42.28 23.56
N ILE A 3 42.05 41.04 24.01
CA ILE A 3 42.15 39.82 23.20
C ILE A 3 40.76 39.58 22.60
N ILE A 4 40.67 39.55 21.27
CA ILE A 4 39.45 39.18 20.55
C ILE A 4 39.48 37.65 20.38
N PHE A 5 38.56 36.95 21.04
CA PHE A 5 38.33 35.52 20.83
C PHE A 5 37.43 35.35 19.60
N GLY A 6 38.02 34.96 18.47
CA GLY A 6 37.28 34.51 17.29
C GLY A 6 36.86 33.05 17.46
N ILE A 7 35.57 32.80 17.60
CA ILE A 7 35.01 31.44 17.60
C ILE A 7 34.78 31.05 16.14
N LEU A 8 35.60 30.10 15.66
CA LEU A 8 35.47 29.48 14.34
C LEU A 8 34.37 28.41 14.40
N PHE A 9 33.21 28.69 13.81
CA PHE A 9 32.12 27.72 13.68
C PHE A 9 32.48 26.73 12.56
N LEU A 10 32.89 25.52 12.94
CA LEU A 10 33.13 24.42 12.02
C LEU A 10 31.77 23.85 11.59
N ILE A 11 31.30 24.20 10.39
CA ILE A 11 30.09 23.62 9.79
C ILE A 11 30.46 22.20 9.35
N LEU A 12 30.03 21.20 10.12
CA LEU A 12 30.04 19.81 9.70
C LEU A 12 29.01 19.67 8.57
N MET A 13 29.48 19.57 7.33
CA MET A 13 28.65 19.10 6.22
C MET A 13 28.35 17.62 6.45
N VAL A 14 27.15 17.33 6.94
CA VAL A 14 26.61 15.97 6.93
C VAL A 14 26.29 15.65 5.46
N PRO A 15 26.89 14.61 4.86
CA PRO A 15 26.48 14.19 3.53
C PRO A 15 25.02 13.73 3.59
N ALA A 16 24.16 14.36 2.80
CA ALA A 16 22.80 13.88 2.58
C ALA A 16 22.90 12.47 2.00
N LEU A 17 22.51 11.48 2.79
CA LEU A 17 22.28 10.13 2.29
C LEU A 17 21.22 10.24 1.19
N ALA A 18 21.57 9.79 -0.01
CA ALA A 18 20.61 9.62 -1.09
C ALA A 18 19.61 8.55 -0.63
N ASP A 19 18.46 9.01 -0.16
CA ASP A 19 17.25 8.21 -0.06
C ASP A 19 17.04 7.62 -1.45
N THR A 20 17.17 6.31 -1.60
CA THR A 20 16.66 5.58 -2.76
C THR A 20 15.13 5.61 -2.65
N GLY A 21 14.58 6.82 -2.74
CA GLY A 21 13.23 7.13 -2.32
C GLY A 21 12.28 6.67 -3.39
N LYS A 22 11.36 5.76 -3.01
CA LYS A 22 10.12 5.53 -3.75
C LYS A 22 9.55 6.88 -4.20
N ALA A 23 9.07 6.93 -5.44
CA ALA A 23 8.54 8.17 -6.01
C ALA A 23 7.41 8.67 -5.11
N LYS A 24 7.55 9.87 -4.55
CA LYS A 24 6.48 10.47 -3.77
C LYS A 24 5.52 11.19 -4.73
N PHE A 25 4.23 10.95 -4.56
CA PHE A 25 3.18 11.54 -5.38
C PHE A 25 2.39 12.56 -4.57
N ARG A 26 1.90 13.60 -5.23
CA ARG A 26 0.97 14.56 -4.64
C ARG A 26 -0.21 14.81 -5.56
N ALA A 27 -1.42 14.62 -5.05
CA ALA A 27 -2.64 14.98 -5.74
C ALA A 27 -2.98 16.47 -5.54
N SER A 28 -3.37 17.17 -6.62
CA SER A 28 -3.86 18.55 -6.57
C SER A 28 -4.82 18.83 -7.72
N GLY A 29 -6.08 19.15 -7.42
CA GLY A 29 -7.13 19.24 -8.44
C GLY A 29 -7.23 17.91 -9.19
N ASN A 30 -7.26 17.94 -10.52
CA ASN A 30 -7.23 16.74 -11.38
C ASN A 30 -5.80 16.32 -11.78
N ARG A 31 -4.79 16.65 -10.98
CA ARG A 31 -3.38 16.42 -11.32
C ARG A 31 -2.67 15.57 -10.28
N ILE A 32 -1.67 14.83 -10.75
CA ILE A 32 -0.67 14.18 -9.91
C ILE A 32 0.71 14.75 -10.23
N GLU A 33 1.41 15.21 -9.19
CA GLU A 33 2.80 15.67 -9.22
C GLU A 33 3.73 14.52 -8.78
N ILE A 34 4.78 14.26 -9.56
CA ILE A 34 5.82 13.26 -9.26
C ILE A 34 7.02 13.98 -8.65
N LEU A 35 7.19 13.88 -7.32
CA LEU A 35 8.14 14.71 -6.56
C LEU A 35 9.62 14.36 -6.79
N ASN A 36 9.91 13.16 -7.30
CA ASN A 36 11.28 12.71 -7.55
C ASN A 36 11.68 12.82 -9.04
N ASN A 37 10.77 13.26 -9.93
CA ASN A 37 10.96 13.29 -11.38
C ASN A 37 10.72 14.71 -11.93
N ASP A 38 11.65 15.62 -11.63
CA ASP A 38 11.65 17.04 -12.05
C ASP A 38 10.37 17.84 -11.74
N GLY A 39 9.50 17.33 -10.84
CA GLY A 39 8.19 17.92 -10.57
C GLY A 39 7.18 17.75 -11.71
N ARG A 40 7.33 16.70 -12.53
CA ARG A 40 6.40 16.39 -13.62
C ARG A 40 4.96 16.32 -13.10
N MET A 41 4.06 16.98 -13.82
CA MET A 41 2.62 16.95 -13.54
C MET A 41 1.86 16.22 -14.64
N CYS A 42 1.11 15.19 -14.26
CA CYS A 42 0.17 14.49 -15.13
C CYS A 42 -1.25 14.95 -14.84
N VAL A 43 -2.05 15.15 -15.89
CA VAL A 43 -3.48 15.45 -15.78
C VAL A 43 -4.24 14.13 -15.87
N LEU A 44 -5.14 13.87 -14.92
CA LEU A 44 -5.99 12.69 -14.89
C LEU A 44 -7.37 13.02 -15.47
N ASP A 45 -8.02 12.01 -16.06
CA ASP A 45 -9.41 12.10 -16.52
C ASP A 45 -10.45 12.04 -15.37
N GLN A 46 -10.00 11.72 -14.15
CA GLN A 46 -10.79 11.77 -12.92
C GLN A 46 -10.00 12.48 -11.81
N GLN A 47 -10.73 13.14 -10.90
CA GLN A 47 -10.11 13.86 -9.80
C GLN A 47 -9.58 12.87 -8.73
N PRO A 48 -8.26 12.87 -8.43
CA PRO A 48 -7.71 12.09 -7.34
C PRO A 48 -8.16 12.63 -5.97
N SER A 49 -8.55 11.73 -5.07
CA SER A 49 -8.76 12.03 -3.64
C SER A 49 -7.55 11.66 -2.78
N THR A 50 -6.64 10.86 -3.33
CA THR A 50 -5.37 10.46 -2.70
C THR A 50 -4.30 10.24 -3.78
N ALA A 51 -3.07 9.95 -3.39
CA ALA A 51 -1.98 9.56 -4.28
C ALA A 51 -1.00 8.66 -3.51
N VAL A 52 -1.29 7.37 -3.49
CA VAL A 52 -0.50 6.37 -2.77
C VAL A 52 0.04 5.35 -3.76
N GLU A 53 1.36 5.19 -3.82
CA GLU A 53 1.99 4.16 -4.64
C GLU A 53 1.67 2.76 -4.06
N SER A 54 1.36 1.80 -4.93
CA SER A 54 1.19 0.40 -4.54
C SER A 54 2.48 -0.19 -3.96
N PHE A 55 2.37 -1.25 -3.17
CA PHE A 55 3.54 -1.80 -2.49
C PHE A 55 4.64 -2.24 -3.48
N ASP A 56 4.24 -2.89 -4.56
CA ASP A 56 5.10 -3.36 -5.65
C ASP A 56 5.55 -2.23 -6.62
N GLY A 57 4.99 -1.02 -6.48
CA GLY A 57 5.30 0.13 -7.31
C GLY A 57 4.69 0.08 -8.72
N SER A 58 3.78 -0.84 -9.01
CA SER A 58 3.16 -0.97 -10.34
C SER A 58 2.10 0.11 -10.62
N ALA A 59 1.48 0.68 -9.60
CA ALA A 59 0.40 1.64 -9.74
C ALA A 59 0.42 2.75 -8.68
N VAL A 60 -0.34 3.81 -8.94
CA VAL A 60 -0.72 4.82 -7.94
C VAL A 60 -2.21 4.73 -7.70
N ILE A 61 -2.60 4.47 -6.46
CA ILE A 61 -3.98 4.49 -5.97
C ILE A 61 -4.39 5.95 -5.80
N ILE A 62 -5.48 6.33 -6.45
CA ILE A 62 -5.92 7.73 -6.56
C ILE A 62 -7.28 7.99 -5.91
N SER A 63 -8.06 6.95 -5.65
CA SER A 63 -9.35 7.03 -4.96
C SER A 63 -9.73 5.69 -4.32
N GLU A 64 -10.90 5.60 -3.69
CA GLU A 64 -11.40 4.38 -3.04
C GLU A 64 -11.40 3.14 -3.95
N ARG A 65 -11.47 3.32 -5.27
CA ARG A 65 -11.44 2.22 -6.24
C ARG A 65 -10.52 2.48 -7.43
N GLY A 66 -10.06 3.72 -7.58
CA GLY A 66 -9.32 4.19 -8.74
C GLY A 66 -7.82 4.03 -8.56
N TYR A 67 -7.16 3.65 -9.64
CA TYR A 67 -5.71 3.59 -9.73
C TYR A 67 -5.26 3.99 -11.14
N VAL A 68 -3.99 4.35 -11.25
CA VAL A 68 -3.31 4.65 -12.52
C VAL A 68 -2.05 3.79 -12.59
N GLU A 69 -1.77 3.21 -13.74
CA GLU A 69 -0.51 2.48 -13.95
C GLU A 69 0.66 3.46 -13.86
N LYS A 70 1.71 3.10 -13.11
CA LYS A 70 2.86 3.99 -12.92
C LYS A 70 3.53 4.36 -14.24
N ASP A 71 3.62 3.39 -15.12
CA ASP A 71 4.12 3.50 -16.48
C ASP A 71 3.43 4.59 -17.31
N ASP A 72 2.13 4.81 -17.11
CA ASP A 72 1.38 5.86 -17.80
C ASP A 72 1.65 7.25 -17.22
N LEU A 73 1.93 7.34 -15.91
CA LEU A 73 2.41 8.58 -15.28
C LEU A 73 3.84 8.91 -15.75
N ASP A 74 4.71 7.90 -15.87
CA ASP A 74 6.08 8.05 -16.34
C ASP A 74 6.18 8.41 -17.83
N ARG A 75 5.10 8.25 -18.60
CA ARG A 75 5.00 8.65 -20.01
C ARG A 75 4.01 9.78 -20.27
N CYS A 76 3.43 10.37 -19.23
CA CYS A 76 2.41 11.39 -19.42
C CYS A 76 2.98 12.63 -20.14
N VAL A 77 2.18 13.21 -21.04
CA VAL A 77 2.55 14.40 -21.81
C VAL A 77 1.56 15.53 -21.56
N PRO A 78 1.97 16.80 -21.76
CA PRO A 78 1.06 17.93 -21.60
C PRO A 78 -0.20 17.79 -22.47
N ASN A 79 -1.36 18.18 -21.92
CA ASN A 79 -2.67 18.18 -22.58
C ASN A 79 -3.24 16.81 -22.98
N VAL A 80 -2.60 15.70 -22.60
CA VAL A 80 -3.19 14.37 -22.71
C VAL A 80 -3.56 13.90 -21.32
N MET A 81 -4.83 13.54 -21.13
CA MET A 81 -5.31 13.01 -19.85
C MET A 81 -4.87 11.55 -19.71
N VAL A 82 -4.34 11.20 -18.55
CA VAL A 82 -4.06 9.82 -18.17
C VAL A 82 -5.34 9.20 -17.63
N HIS A 83 -5.66 8.00 -18.12
CA HIS A 83 -6.88 7.30 -17.74
C HIS A 83 -6.78 6.71 -16.33
N VAL A 84 -7.83 6.91 -15.53
CA VAL A 84 -8.00 6.23 -14.24
C VAL A 84 -8.77 4.93 -14.43
N SER A 85 -8.11 3.81 -14.16
CA SER A 85 -8.70 2.48 -14.06
C SER A 85 -9.37 2.28 -12.70
N THR A 86 -10.33 1.36 -12.60
CA THR A 86 -10.99 1.03 -11.33
C THR A 86 -11.08 -0.46 -11.09
N ILE A 87 -10.88 -0.90 -9.83
CA ILE A 87 -11.26 -2.27 -9.41
C ILE A 87 -12.78 -2.47 -9.52
N PRO A 88 -13.32 -3.71 -9.46
CA PRO A 88 -14.76 -3.97 -9.57
C PRO A 88 -15.62 -3.20 -8.55
N ARG A 89 -16.93 -3.11 -8.82
CA ARG A 89 -17.92 -2.60 -7.83
C ARG A 89 -18.23 -3.69 -6.82
N ASN A 90 -18.88 -3.31 -5.70
CA ASN A 90 -19.32 -4.23 -4.64
C ASN A 90 -18.17 -4.95 -3.92
N VAL A 91 -17.05 -4.25 -3.77
CA VAL A 91 -15.94 -4.60 -2.88
C VAL A 91 -15.58 -3.35 -2.06
N GLY A 92 -14.82 -3.53 -0.99
CA GLY A 92 -14.38 -2.46 -0.11
C GLY A 92 -13.44 -1.43 -0.75
N VAL A 93 -12.82 -0.62 0.09
CA VAL A 93 -11.87 0.42 -0.31
C VAL A 93 -10.55 -0.22 -0.76
N LEU A 94 -10.05 0.15 -1.93
CA LEU A 94 -8.77 -0.29 -2.48
C LEU A 94 -7.63 0.10 -1.53
N ALA A 95 -6.99 -0.91 -0.94
CA ALA A 95 -5.89 -0.73 -0.01
C ALA A 95 -4.54 -0.96 -0.69
N ASP A 96 -4.42 -1.95 -1.57
CA ASP A 96 -3.21 -2.16 -2.39
C ASP A 96 -3.53 -2.93 -3.68
N ILE A 97 -2.63 -2.85 -4.66
CA ILE A 97 -2.79 -3.46 -5.99
C ILE A 97 -1.44 -3.92 -6.52
N ASN A 98 -1.40 -5.08 -7.17
CA ASN A 98 -0.22 -5.57 -7.89
C ASN A 98 -0.66 -5.93 -9.32
N LEU A 99 -0.31 -5.07 -10.27
CA LEU A 99 -0.73 -5.22 -11.67
C LEU A 99 -0.05 -6.41 -12.34
N GLY A 100 1.22 -6.69 -12.00
CA GLY A 100 1.97 -7.84 -12.54
C GLY A 100 1.33 -9.17 -12.16
N ALA A 101 0.88 -9.29 -10.90
CA ALA A 101 0.15 -10.44 -10.39
C ALA A 101 -1.34 -10.41 -10.71
N LYS A 102 -1.87 -9.29 -11.24
CA LYS A 102 -3.30 -9.05 -11.50
C LYS A 102 -4.15 -9.24 -10.24
N LEU A 103 -3.68 -8.71 -9.12
CA LEU A 103 -4.33 -8.81 -7.81
C LEU A 103 -4.61 -7.44 -7.23
N TYR A 104 -5.65 -7.36 -6.42
CA TYR A 104 -5.87 -6.24 -5.52
C TYR A 104 -6.30 -6.75 -4.14
N VAL A 105 -6.11 -5.91 -3.14
CA VAL A 105 -6.67 -6.07 -1.81
C VAL A 105 -7.53 -4.85 -1.50
N ALA A 106 -8.77 -5.11 -1.13
CA ALA A 106 -9.71 -4.11 -0.67
C ALA A 106 -10.13 -4.41 0.77
N VAL A 107 -10.49 -3.37 1.52
CA VAL A 107 -10.91 -3.49 2.92
C VAL A 107 -12.33 -2.98 3.14
N ASP A 108 -13.16 -3.83 3.73
CA ASP A 108 -14.57 -3.60 4.02
C ASP A 108 -14.73 -3.19 5.48
N PHE A 109 -15.31 -2.02 5.71
CA PHE A 109 -15.57 -1.50 7.05
C PHE A 109 -16.66 -2.30 7.77
N VAL A 110 -16.44 -2.66 9.04
CA VAL A 110 -17.36 -3.53 9.80
C VAL A 110 -17.88 -2.92 11.11
N THR A 111 -17.04 -2.20 11.87
CA THR A 111 -17.45 -1.58 13.14
C THR A 111 -16.57 -0.39 13.50
N VAL A 112 -17.13 0.60 14.22
CA VAL A 112 -16.51 1.91 14.51
C VAL A 112 -15.74 1.96 15.85
N ARG A 113 -15.94 0.99 16.76
CA ARG A 113 -15.36 1.02 18.13
C ARG A 113 -14.93 -0.37 18.62
N PRO A 114 -13.67 -0.79 18.37
CA PRO A 114 -12.66 -0.11 17.55
C PRO A 114 -13.01 -0.14 16.05
N MET A 115 -12.37 0.70 15.24
CA MET A 115 -12.43 0.61 13.77
C MET A 115 -11.92 -0.76 13.33
N ARG A 116 -12.77 -1.57 12.70
CA ARG A 116 -12.39 -2.90 12.20
C ARG A 116 -12.83 -3.13 10.77
N TYR A 117 -12.03 -3.93 10.09
CA TYR A 117 -12.14 -4.20 8.67
C TYR A 117 -12.06 -5.70 8.40
N LEU A 118 -12.54 -6.10 7.23
CA LEU A 118 -12.27 -7.39 6.61
C LEU A 118 -11.62 -7.16 5.26
N ALA A 119 -10.78 -8.08 4.81
CA ALA A 119 -10.08 -7.94 3.53
C ALA A 119 -10.67 -8.84 2.44
N THR A 120 -10.79 -8.28 1.25
CA THR A 120 -11.06 -8.98 0.01
C THR A 120 -9.78 -8.99 -0.81
N VAL A 121 -9.20 -10.18 -1.06
CA VAL A 121 -8.04 -10.37 -1.93
C VAL A 121 -8.55 -11.01 -3.21
N ALA A 122 -8.49 -10.30 -4.33
CA ALA A 122 -9.14 -10.75 -5.55
C ALA A 122 -8.36 -10.39 -6.82
N ARG A 123 -8.73 -11.02 -7.94
CA ARG A 123 -8.22 -10.68 -9.27
C ARG A 123 -8.84 -9.37 -9.75
N LEU A 124 -8.13 -8.58 -10.54
CA LEU A 124 -8.59 -7.26 -11.02
C LEU A 124 -9.95 -7.26 -11.74
N ASP A 125 -10.39 -8.41 -12.27
CA ASP A 125 -11.64 -8.62 -12.98
C ASP A 125 -12.71 -9.36 -12.17
N SER A 126 -12.48 -9.60 -10.88
CA SER A 126 -13.33 -10.43 -10.03
C SER A 126 -13.62 -9.77 -8.68
N VAL A 127 -14.81 -10.00 -8.16
CA VAL A 127 -15.19 -9.65 -6.77
C VAL A 127 -14.98 -10.81 -5.80
N LYS A 128 -14.65 -12.01 -6.30
CA LYS A 128 -14.54 -13.23 -5.49
C LYS A 128 -13.23 -13.20 -4.70
N ASN A 129 -13.36 -13.27 -3.38
CA ASN A 129 -12.21 -13.43 -2.49
C ASN A 129 -11.49 -14.76 -2.76
N LEU A 130 -10.17 -14.69 -2.91
CA LEU A 130 -9.29 -15.84 -3.16
C LEU A 130 -8.97 -16.60 -1.88
N VAL A 131 -9.13 -15.96 -0.73
CA VAL A 131 -8.83 -16.53 0.59
C VAL A 131 -10.09 -16.67 1.44
N THR A 132 -10.07 -17.66 2.34
CA THR A 132 -11.12 -17.93 3.31
C THR A 132 -10.56 -18.03 4.74
N ILE A 133 -9.68 -17.11 5.09
CA ILE A 133 -8.95 -17.07 6.37
C ILE A 133 -9.64 -16.08 7.33
N ASN A 134 -9.41 -16.19 8.63
CA ASN A 134 -9.87 -15.17 9.59
C ASN A 134 -9.32 -13.79 9.20
N GLY A 135 -10.20 -12.79 9.15
CA GLY A 135 -9.89 -11.46 8.62
C GLY A 135 -10.33 -11.27 7.17
N ALA A 136 -10.56 -12.34 6.42
CA ALA A 136 -11.10 -12.24 5.07
C ALA A 136 -12.60 -11.94 5.08
N TYR A 137 -13.07 -11.11 4.14
CA TYR A 137 -14.49 -10.94 3.89
C TYR A 137 -15.05 -12.20 3.24
N LEU A 138 -16.07 -12.79 3.86
CA LEU A 138 -16.73 -14.00 3.39
C LEU A 138 -18.20 -13.71 3.13
N ASP A 139 -18.58 -13.80 1.86
CA ASP A 139 -19.97 -13.58 1.44
C ASP A 139 -20.92 -14.57 2.13
N GLY A 140 -22.14 -14.12 2.41
CA GLY A 140 -23.19 -14.89 3.08
C GLY A 140 -22.97 -15.18 4.57
N GLN A 141 -21.91 -14.68 5.21
CA GLN A 141 -21.75 -14.82 6.66
C GLN A 141 -22.58 -13.79 7.44
N SER A 142 -23.02 -14.16 8.64
CA SER A 142 -23.71 -13.22 9.53
C SER A 142 -22.80 -12.06 9.93
N LEU A 143 -23.37 -10.88 10.14
CA LEU A 143 -22.62 -9.70 10.61
C LEU A 143 -21.85 -9.99 11.91
N SER A 144 -22.43 -10.75 12.84
CA SER A 144 -21.75 -11.14 14.09
C SER A 144 -20.50 -11.99 13.85
N LYS A 145 -20.51 -12.86 12.83
CA LYS A 145 -19.36 -13.68 12.46
C LYS A 145 -18.31 -12.86 11.72
N LEU A 146 -18.74 -11.97 10.81
CA LEU A 146 -17.86 -10.99 10.16
C LEU A 146 -17.14 -10.10 11.20
N GLN A 147 -17.89 -9.57 12.17
CA GLN A 147 -17.35 -8.76 13.27
C GLN A 147 -16.35 -9.53 14.14
N ARG A 148 -16.57 -10.82 14.38
CA ARG A 148 -15.67 -11.64 15.20
C ARG A 148 -14.26 -11.70 14.60
N TYR A 149 -14.17 -11.89 13.29
CA TYR A 149 -12.90 -12.12 12.59
C TYR A 149 -12.28 -10.86 11.97
N ALA A 150 -12.93 -9.70 12.07
CA ALA A 150 -12.39 -8.45 11.55
C ALA A 150 -11.05 -8.05 12.22
N PHE A 151 -10.29 -7.14 11.65
CA PHE A 151 -9.00 -6.70 12.21
C PHE A 151 -8.90 -5.18 12.24
N GLY A 152 -7.97 -4.63 13.03
CA GLY A 152 -7.70 -3.20 13.05
C GLY A 152 -6.85 -2.77 11.85
N SER A 153 -7.22 -1.67 11.21
CA SER A 153 -6.48 -1.04 10.10
C SER A 153 -6.86 0.44 10.03
N SER A 154 -6.13 1.26 9.26
CA SER A 154 -6.60 2.61 8.92
C SER A 154 -7.76 2.58 7.91
N GLY A 155 -7.82 1.55 7.06
CA GLY A 155 -8.82 1.45 5.99
C GLY A 155 -8.52 2.31 4.76
N GLU A 156 -7.36 2.98 4.74
CA GLU A 156 -6.96 3.90 3.69
C GLU A 156 -6.17 3.20 2.58
N ALA A 157 -5.91 3.88 1.46
CA ALA A 157 -4.95 3.40 0.47
C ALA A 157 -3.57 3.23 1.13
N GLY A 158 -2.88 2.13 0.84
CA GLY A 158 -1.63 1.72 1.49
C GLY A 158 -1.81 1.04 2.84
N SER A 159 -3.05 0.81 3.31
CA SER A 159 -3.31 0.13 4.59
C SER A 159 -3.18 -1.40 4.54
N ALA A 160 -2.88 -1.95 3.37
CA ALA A 160 -2.55 -3.34 3.13
C ALA A 160 -1.35 -3.40 2.18
N VAL A 161 -0.72 -4.57 2.08
CA VAL A 161 0.39 -4.79 1.13
C VAL A 161 0.29 -6.17 0.50
N ILE A 162 0.49 -6.25 -0.82
CA ILE A 162 0.62 -7.46 -1.62
C ILE A 162 2.11 -7.64 -1.93
N SER A 163 2.65 -8.85 -1.75
CA SER A 163 4.04 -9.13 -2.08
C SER A 163 4.31 -8.88 -3.57
N PRO A 164 5.55 -8.56 -3.97
CA PRO A 164 5.89 -8.32 -5.38
C PRO A 164 5.58 -9.51 -6.29
N ASP A 165 5.73 -10.74 -5.78
CA ASP A 165 5.38 -11.98 -6.51
C ASP A 165 3.86 -12.30 -6.52
N GLY A 166 3.05 -11.52 -5.79
CA GLY A 166 1.61 -11.70 -5.68
C GLY A 166 1.16 -12.93 -4.91
N ARG A 167 2.07 -13.63 -4.21
CA ARG A 167 1.72 -14.84 -3.45
C ARG A 167 1.23 -14.55 -2.04
N TYR A 168 1.69 -13.46 -1.44
CA TYR A 168 1.46 -13.12 -0.04
C TYR A 168 0.75 -11.79 0.11
N VAL A 169 0.00 -11.65 1.21
CA VAL A 169 -0.66 -10.39 1.55
C VAL A 169 -0.60 -10.15 3.06
N ALA A 170 -0.28 -8.92 3.45
CA ALA A 170 -0.49 -8.42 4.80
C ALA A 170 -1.67 -7.44 4.76
N PRO A 171 -2.90 -7.88 5.07
CA PRO A 171 -4.11 -7.11 4.82
C PRO A 171 -4.33 -5.95 5.81
N ALA A 172 -3.56 -5.90 6.90
CA ALA A 172 -3.48 -4.77 7.80
C ALA A 172 -2.24 -3.89 7.56
N GLY A 173 -1.42 -4.23 6.57
CA GLY A 173 -0.19 -3.52 6.20
C GLY A 173 1.03 -3.90 7.04
N GLN A 174 0.85 -4.47 8.24
CA GLN A 174 1.95 -5.00 9.04
C GLN A 174 2.42 -6.35 8.49
N ILE A 175 3.68 -6.43 8.10
CA ILE A 175 4.34 -7.67 7.68
C ILE A 175 4.81 -8.39 8.95
N ASP A 176 3.88 -9.12 9.57
CA ASP A 176 4.11 -9.88 10.79
C ASP A 176 3.64 -11.33 10.61
N CYS A 177 4.58 -12.27 10.71
CA CYS A 177 4.37 -13.71 10.60
C CYS A 177 4.48 -14.42 11.96
N SER A 178 4.36 -13.69 13.08
CA SER A 178 4.30 -14.29 14.41
C SER A 178 3.02 -15.10 14.60
N GLU A 179 3.04 -16.03 15.56
CA GLU A 179 1.87 -16.86 15.87
C GLU A 179 0.69 -16.02 16.39
N ASP A 180 0.98 -14.93 17.10
CA ASP A 180 0.02 -14.00 17.70
C ASP A 180 -0.39 -12.86 16.77
N ALA A 181 0.29 -12.65 15.63
CA ALA A 181 -0.11 -11.70 14.61
C ALA A 181 -1.58 -11.90 14.19
N SER A 182 -2.35 -10.82 14.21
CA SER A 182 -3.74 -10.80 13.79
C SER A 182 -3.99 -9.57 12.90
N PRO A 183 -4.28 -9.75 11.61
CA PRO A 183 -4.51 -11.01 10.91
C PRO A 183 -3.22 -11.71 10.42
N GLY A 184 -2.06 -11.05 10.55
CA GLY A 184 -0.76 -11.51 10.06
C GLY A 184 -0.64 -11.55 8.53
N VAL A 185 0.40 -12.21 8.03
CA VAL A 185 0.61 -12.46 6.59
C VAL A 185 -0.14 -13.71 6.14
N TRP A 186 -0.76 -13.66 4.96
CA TRP A 186 -1.44 -14.81 4.35
C TRP A 186 -0.70 -15.30 3.11
N ASP A 187 -0.61 -16.61 2.93
CA ASP A 187 -0.32 -17.26 1.63
C ASP A 187 -1.65 -17.41 0.89
N ILE A 188 -1.78 -16.71 -0.24
CA ILE A 188 -3.03 -16.66 -1.02
C ILE A 188 -3.32 -18.02 -1.64
N GLU A 189 -2.30 -18.70 -2.17
CA GLU A 189 -2.45 -20.01 -2.82
C GLU A 189 -2.67 -21.10 -1.78
N GLY A 190 -1.90 -21.06 -0.69
CA GLY A 190 -2.03 -21.99 0.42
C GLY A 190 -3.32 -21.80 1.23
N ASN A 191 -3.95 -20.63 1.14
CA ASN A 191 -5.11 -20.23 1.94
C ASN A 191 -4.87 -20.41 3.46
N ILE A 192 -3.68 -20.01 3.91
CA ILE A 192 -3.22 -20.15 5.30
C ILE A 192 -2.52 -18.87 5.80
N LYS A 193 -2.56 -18.64 7.12
CA LYS A 193 -1.68 -17.66 7.76
C LYS A 193 -0.24 -18.18 7.75
N VAL A 194 0.70 -17.37 7.30
CA VAL A 194 2.13 -17.70 7.31
C VAL A 194 2.66 -17.51 8.73
N ILE A 195 3.36 -18.52 9.24
CA ILE A 195 4.06 -18.47 10.52
C ILE A 195 5.54 -18.74 10.29
N THR A 196 6.38 -17.73 10.49
CA THR A 196 7.84 -17.84 10.29
C THR A 196 8.58 -16.72 11.01
N GLY A 197 9.91 -16.83 11.12
CA GLY A 197 10.74 -15.79 11.74
C GLY A 197 10.74 -14.49 10.94
N GLU A 198 10.95 -13.37 11.61
CA GLU A 198 10.86 -12.01 11.04
C GLU A 198 11.67 -11.84 9.75
N GLN A 199 12.93 -12.30 9.72
CA GLN A 199 13.77 -12.20 8.52
C GLN A 199 13.19 -12.98 7.33
N SER A 200 12.62 -14.16 7.58
CA SER A 200 11.95 -14.95 6.54
C SER A 200 10.66 -14.28 6.09
N CYS A 201 9.91 -13.68 7.01
CA CYS A 201 8.67 -12.94 6.74
C CYS A 201 8.94 -11.72 5.84
N ASN A 202 9.94 -10.92 6.18
CA ASN A 202 10.35 -9.73 5.42
C ASN A 202 10.80 -10.07 3.99
N LYS A 203 11.49 -11.20 3.81
CA LYS A 203 11.89 -11.68 2.48
C LYS A 203 10.70 -11.97 1.55
N LEU A 204 9.54 -12.37 2.09
CA LEU A 204 8.33 -12.57 1.29
C LEU A 204 7.89 -11.29 0.57
N PHE A 205 8.23 -10.13 1.14
CA PHE A 205 7.90 -8.80 0.61
C PHE A 205 9.12 -8.07 0.05
N SER A 206 10.23 -8.79 -0.18
CA SER A 206 11.50 -8.20 -0.65
C SER A 206 12.04 -7.08 0.24
N LEU A 207 11.73 -7.13 1.54
CA LEU A 207 12.30 -6.23 2.52
C LEU A 207 13.59 -6.84 3.04
N THR A 208 14.71 -6.14 2.83
CA THR A 208 15.96 -6.48 3.52
C THR A 208 15.85 -6.00 4.96
N GLY A 209 15.92 -6.91 5.92
CA GLY A 209 16.01 -6.53 7.33
C GLY A 209 17.26 -5.68 7.52
N ASN A 210 17.10 -4.44 7.98
CA ASN A 210 18.19 -3.70 8.60
C ASN A 210 18.43 -4.37 9.95
N GLY A 211 19.13 -5.50 9.94
CA GLY A 211 19.63 -6.11 11.16
C GLY A 211 20.72 -5.21 11.72
N GLU A 212 20.41 -4.50 12.81
CA GLU A 212 21.44 -4.15 13.77
C GLU A 212 21.76 -5.42 14.57
N ASP A 213 23.00 -5.89 14.45
CA ASP A 213 23.64 -6.84 15.37
C ASP A 213 23.85 -6.21 16.76
#